data_AF-A0A9E7B461-F1
#
_entry.id   AF-A0A9E7B461-F1
#
_cell.length_a   1.000
_cell.length_b   1.000
_cell.length_c   1.000
_cell.angle_alpha   90.00
_cell.angle_beta   90.00
_cell.angle_gamma   90.00
#
_symmetry.space_group_name_H-M   'P 1'
#
loop_
_entity.id
_entity.type
_entity.pdbx_description
1 polymer ?
#
loop_
_entity_poly.entity_id
_entity_poly.type
_entity_poly.pdbx_seq_one_letter_code
_entity_poly.pdbx_strand_id
1 'polypeptide(L)'
;MEETVSAIEEIEEELSPIEEPVSESEPIEEEIIPAEEPVVETAAPKAMPVFEEEPTDLAGKFSATPIADIKQSISIAKKFEYINTLFQGNVEKYSRSIVNLNSMRNGDEAFEELNRLRRELGWEEEDANYLELANLIRRRYLG
;
A
#
# COMPACT_ATOMS: atom_id res chain seq x y z
N MET A 1 42.59 5.17 -50.24
CA MET A 1 42.91 5.57 -48.86
C MET A 1 42.58 7.06 -48.75
N GLU A 2 41.36 7.43 -49.14
CA GLU A 2 40.16 7.44 -48.28
C GLU A 2 40.28 8.59 -47.28
N GLU A 3 39.71 9.77 -47.53
CA GLU A 3 38.30 10.14 -47.85
C GLU A 3 37.32 9.98 -46.68
N THR A 4 36.35 10.92 -46.67
CA THR A 4 35.16 11.01 -45.81
C THR A 4 35.38 11.37 -44.34
N VAL A 5 35.36 12.68 -44.10
CA VAL A 5 34.51 13.24 -43.02
C VAL A 5 33.08 12.78 -43.29
N SER A 6 32.40 12.16 -42.32
CA SER A 6 30.93 11.96 -42.40
C SER A 6 30.28 11.74 -41.04
N ALA A 7 29.12 12.37 -40.87
CA ALA A 7 27.99 12.01 -40.00
C ALA A 7 28.30 11.52 -38.57
N ILE A 8 28.23 12.45 -37.60
CA ILE A 8 27.46 12.19 -36.38
C ILE A 8 26.15 12.96 -36.56
N GLU A 9 25.23 12.32 -37.27
CA GLU A 9 23.85 12.75 -37.45
C GLU A 9 23.01 11.76 -36.65
N GLU A 10 22.67 12.09 -35.40
CA GLU A 10 21.78 11.25 -34.61
C GLU A 10 20.86 12.08 -33.70
N ILE A 11 19.65 12.28 -34.25
CA ILE A 11 18.34 12.29 -33.58
C ILE A 11 17.95 13.55 -32.77
N GLU A 12 16.97 14.25 -33.34
CA GLU A 12 16.01 15.10 -32.65
C GLU A 12 15.23 14.30 -31.58
N GLU A 13 15.20 14.77 -30.33
CA GLU A 13 14.14 14.42 -29.40
C GLU A 13 13.21 15.63 -29.24
N GLU A 14 12.17 15.65 -30.07
CA GLU A 14 11.11 16.67 -30.06
C GLU A 14 10.31 16.56 -28.75
N LEU A 15 10.53 17.53 -27.84
CA LEU A 15 9.73 17.66 -26.63
C LEU A 15 8.31 18.13 -26.97
N SER A 16 7.39 17.17 -27.14
CA SER A 16 5.96 17.45 -27.24
C SER A 16 5.39 17.85 -25.87
N PRO A 17 4.81 19.05 -25.71
CA PRO A 17 4.11 19.42 -24.49
C PRO A 17 2.76 18.70 -24.45
N ILE A 18 2.62 17.73 -23.57
CA ILE A 18 1.34 17.03 -23.34
C ILE A 18 0.46 17.94 -22.47
N GLU A 19 -0.34 18.79 -23.11
CA GLU A 19 -1.51 19.38 -22.46
C GLU A 19 -2.58 18.29 -22.29
N GLU A 20 -2.80 17.84 -21.05
CA GLU A 20 -4.01 17.11 -20.67
C GLU A 20 -4.69 17.75 -19.45
N PRO A 21 -6.03 17.68 -19.37
CA PRO A 21 -6.81 18.76 -18.79
C PRO A 21 -6.84 18.78 -17.25
N VAL A 22 -6.89 19.99 -16.70
CA VAL A 22 -7.29 20.23 -15.31
C VAL A 22 -8.74 19.77 -15.15
N SER A 23 -8.93 18.56 -14.61
CA SER A 23 -10.24 18.05 -14.21
C SER A 23 -10.75 18.87 -13.04
N GLU A 24 -11.60 19.85 -13.34
CA GLU A 24 -12.26 20.70 -12.35
C GLU A 24 -13.06 19.84 -11.36
N SER A 25 -12.78 20.03 -10.07
CA SER A 25 -13.35 19.24 -8.99
C SER A 25 -14.74 19.74 -8.63
N GLU A 26 -15.76 18.92 -8.85
CA GLU A 26 -17.10 19.18 -8.28
C GLU A 26 -17.02 19.23 -6.73
N PRO A 27 -17.67 20.21 -6.09
CA PRO A 27 -17.71 20.28 -4.63
C PRO A 27 -18.56 19.13 -4.07
N ILE A 28 -17.96 18.34 -3.18
CA ILE A 28 -18.65 17.26 -2.48
C ILE A 28 -19.59 17.91 -1.45
N GLU A 29 -20.90 17.84 -1.70
CA GLU A 29 -21.90 18.47 -0.84
C GLU A 29 -21.98 17.72 0.51
N GLU A 30 -21.83 18.45 1.61
CA GLU A 30 -21.70 17.92 2.96
C GLU A 30 -23.09 17.61 3.55
N GLU A 31 -23.64 16.43 3.22
CA GLU A 31 -24.96 16.02 3.74
C GLU A 31 -24.90 15.56 5.21
N ILE A 32 -24.84 16.56 6.08
CA ILE A 32 -25.52 16.69 7.38
C ILE A 32 -26.09 15.40 8.00
N ILE A 33 -25.45 15.00 9.11
CA ILE A 33 -26.03 14.14 10.16
C ILE A 33 -27.39 14.63 10.66
N PRO A 34 -28.33 13.70 10.92
CA PRO A 34 -29.20 13.82 12.09
C PRO A 34 -28.99 12.65 13.04
N ALA A 35 -28.85 12.96 14.33
CA ALA A 35 -28.92 12.00 15.43
C ALA A 35 -30.36 11.89 15.97
N GLU A 36 -30.52 11.06 17.02
CA GLU A 36 -31.73 10.86 17.86
C GLU A 36 -32.85 9.95 17.33
N GLU A 37 -33.49 9.08 18.11
CA GLU A 37 -33.05 8.25 19.28
C GLU A 37 -33.94 6.95 19.28
N PRO A 38 -34.46 6.32 20.38
CA PRO A 38 -34.25 4.87 20.55
C PRO A 38 -35.54 4.02 20.64
N VAL A 39 -35.47 2.74 20.25
CA VAL A 39 -36.52 1.76 20.58
C VAL A 39 -35.94 0.44 21.09
N VAL A 40 -36.46 -0.02 22.23
CA VAL A 40 -35.99 -1.19 23.01
C VAL A 40 -37.11 -2.24 23.05
N GLU A 41 -36.90 -3.44 22.49
CA GLU A 41 -37.82 -4.61 22.50
C GLU A 41 -37.09 -5.84 21.90
N THR A 42 -37.01 -7.08 22.43
CA THR A 42 -37.17 -7.64 23.80
C THR A 42 -36.30 -8.92 23.98
N ALA A 43 -36.11 -9.31 25.26
CA ALA A 43 -35.99 -10.68 25.81
C ALA A 43 -35.40 -11.86 24.98
N ALA A 44 -34.28 -12.44 25.46
CA ALA A 44 -34.26 -13.69 26.27
C ALA A 44 -32.93 -14.47 26.12
N PRO A 45 -32.29 -14.92 27.23
CA PRO A 45 -31.10 -15.77 27.17
C PRO A 45 -31.48 -17.27 27.11
N LYS A 46 -30.72 -18.07 26.35
CA LYS A 46 -30.77 -19.54 26.42
C LYS A 46 -29.35 -20.10 26.37
N ALA A 47 -29.05 -21.06 27.24
CA ALA A 47 -27.68 -21.45 27.56
C ALA A 47 -27.37 -22.91 27.18
N MET A 48 -26.10 -23.13 26.78
CA MET A 48 -25.36 -24.40 26.88
C MET A 48 -25.79 -25.56 25.92
N PRO A 49 -24.90 -26.51 25.54
CA PRO A 49 -23.70 -26.96 26.28
C PRO A 49 -22.35 -26.95 25.52
N VAL A 50 -21.32 -27.32 26.28
CA VAL A 50 -19.91 -27.50 25.90
C VAL A 50 -19.64 -28.95 25.49
N PHE A 51 -18.82 -29.18 24.45
CA PHE A 51 -17.55 -29.96 24.50
C PHE A 51 -17.22 -30.55 23.12
N GLU A 52 -16.10 -30.13 22.53
CA GLU A 52 -15.34 -30.96 21.59
C GLU A 52 -13.87 -30.47 21.60
N GLU A 53 -13.08 -31.05 22.49
CA GLU A 53 -11.62 -31.00 22.43
C GLU A 53 -11.14 -32.16 21.53
N GLU A 54 -10.40 -31.86 20.45
CA GLU A 54 -9.29 -32.62 19.86
C GLU A 54 -8.82 -31.90 18.56
N PRO A 55 -7.57 -32.04 18.11
CA PRO A 55 -6.34 -31.95 18.87
C PRO A 55 -5.47 -30.77 18.36
N THR A 56 -4.26 -30.64 18.91
CA THR A 56 -3.29 -29.58 18.57
C THR A 56 -2.89 -29.57 17.09
N ASP A 57 -3.38 -28.58 16.33
CA ASP A 57 -2.69 -28.13 15.12
C ASP A 57 -1.87 -26.87 15.42
N LEU A 58 -0.65 -26.81 14.90
CA LEU A 58 0.36 -25.80 15.23
C LEU A 58 0.12 -24.46 14.52
N ALA A 59 -1.11 -24.24 14.04
CA ALA A 59 -1.69 -22.96 13.66
C ALA A 59 -1.89 -22.05 14.89
N GLY A 60 -0.79 -21.74 15.58
CA GLY A 60 -0.70 -20.64 16.51
C GLY A 60 -1.02 -19.36 15.76
N LYS A 61 -2.29 -18.94 15.83
CA LYS A 61 -2.84 -17.82 15.07
C LYS A 61 -1.90 -16.63 15.14
N PHE A 62 -1.27 -16.29 14.01
CA PHE A 62 -0.81 -14.93 13.78
C PHE A 62 -2.07 -14.08 13.79
N SER A 63 -2.45 -13.59 14.98
CA SER A 63 -3.62 -12.72 15.20
C SER A 63 -3.34 -11.30 14.72
N ALA A 64 -2.69 -11.19 13.56
CA ALA A 64 -2.45 -9.96 12.86
C ALA A 64 -3.71 -9.69 12.04
N THR A 65 -4.48 -8.68 12.41
CA THR A 65 -5.74 -8.36 11.73
C THR A 65 -5.48 -8.24 10.22
N PRO A 66 -6.16 -9.03 9.37
CA PRO A 66 -5.99 -8.93 7.93
C PRO A 66 -6.37 -7.52 7.47
N ILE A 67 -5.63 -6.99 6.49
CA ILE A 67 -5.87 -5.66 5.95
C ILE A 67 -6.30 -5.77 4.48
N ALA A 68 -7.39 -5.09 4.12
CA ALA A 68 -7.79 -4.98 2.71
C ALA A 68 -6.80 -4.10 1.94
N ASP A 69 -6.43 -2.94 2.50
CA ASP A 69 -5.57 -1.95 1.86
C ASP A 69 -4.37 -1.58 2.74
N ILE A 70 -3.17 -1.82 2.22
CA ILE A 70 -1.90 -1.31 2.75
C ILE A 70 -1.98 0.21 2.88
N LYS A 71 -2.47 0.91 1.84
CA LYS A 71 -2.60 2.37 1.84
C LYS A 71 -3.45 2.91 3.00
N GLN A 72 -4.56 2.24 3.33
CA GLN A 72 -5.47 2.67 4.41
C GLN A 72 -4.96 2.26 5.80
N SER A 73 -4.15 1.20 5.88
CA SER A 73 -3.55 0.75 7.14
C SER A 73 -2.45 1.67 7.68
N ILE A 74 -1.88 2.54 6.84
CA ILE A 74 -0.77 3.45 7.19
C ILE A 74 -1.35 4.77 7.70
N SER A 75 -1.15 5.06 8.99
CA SER A 75 -1.55 6.34 9.60
C SER A 75 -0.79 7.53 8.97
N ILE A 76 -1.41 8.72 8.98
CA ILE A 76 -0.84 9.93 8.35
C ILE A 76 0.58 10.27 8.84
N ALA A 77 0.87 10.10 10.15
CA ALA A 77 2.20 10.29 10.71
C ALA A 77 3.21 9.28 10.12
N LYS A 78 2.85 7.99 10.07
CA LYS A 78 3.70 6.93 9.52
C LYS A 78 3.94 7.10 8.01
N LYS A 79 2.95 7.61 7.27
CA LYS A 79 3.14 8.02 5.86
C LYS A 79 4.26 9.06 5.72
N PHE A 80 4.27 10.11 6.55
CA PHE A 80 5.34 11.11 6.51
C PHE A 80 6.69 10.54 6.92
N GLU A 81 6.72 9.62 7.89
CA GLU A 81 7.92 8.88 8.30
C GLU A 81 8.49 8.09 7.11
N TYR A 82 7.69 7.24 6.48
CA TYR A 82 8.07 6.47 5.28
C TYR A 82 8.55 7.36 4.13
N ILE A 83 7.87 8.46 3.84
CA ILE A 83 8.29 9.39 2.78
C ILE A 83 9.69 9.93 3.06
N ASN A 84 9.99 10.31 4.30
CA ASN A 84 11.28 10.89 4.67
C ASN A 84 12.40 9.85 4.79
N THR A 85 12.15 8.70 5.43
CA THR A 85 13.20 7.68 5.69
C THR A 85 13.45 6.78 4.49
N LEU A 86 12.40 6.20 3.92
CA LEU A 86 12.51 5.28 2.79
C LEU A 86 12.56 6.01 1.45
N PHE A 87 11.68 6.99 1.22
CA PHE A 87 11.57 7.63 -0.10
C PHE A 87 12.35 8.94 -0.23
N GLN A 88 13.20 9.29 0.75
CA GLN A 88 14.10 10.44 0.71
C GLN A 88 13.37 11.79 0.44
N GLY A 89 12.12 11.91 0.91
CA GLY A 89 11.23 13.05 0.69
C GLY A 89 10.34 12.94 -0.57
N ASN A 90 10.52 11.92 -1.42
CA ASN A 90 9.79 11.79 -2.68
C ASN A 90 8.36 11.22 -2.48
N VAL A 91 7.39 12.14 -2.36
CA VAL A 91 5.96 11.84 -2.16
C VAL A 91 5.36 11.06 -3.33
N GLU A 92 5.73 11.38 -4.57
CA GLU A 92 5.20 10.75 -5.78
C GLU A 92 5.63 9.29 -5.88
N LYS A 93 6.92 9.03 -5.66
CA LYS A 93 7.50 7.69 -5.63
C LYS A 93 6.87 6.85 -4.52
N TYR A 94 6.71 7.40 -3.30
CA TYR A 94 5.96 6.75 -2.23
C TYR A 94 4.54 6.38 -2.68
N SER A 95 3.79 7.34 -3.23
CA SER A 95 2.40 7.13 -3.63
C SER A 95 2.28 6.03 -4.69
N ARG A 96 3.11 6.08 -5.73
CA ARG A 96 3.16 5.09 -6.80
C ARG A 96 3.56 3.71 -6.29
N SER A 97 4.61 3.61 -5.45
CA SER A 97 5.07 2.35 -4.87
C SER A 97 4.03 1.71 -3.97
N ILE A 98 3.39 2.48 -3.08
CA ILE A 98 2.33 1.93 -2.20
C ILE A 98 1.11 1.50 -3.01
N VAL A 99 0.70 2.24 -4.04
CA VAL A 99 -0.39 1.81 -4.94
C VAL A 99 -0.01 0.54 -5.70
N ASN A 100 1.24 0.40 -6.16
CA ASN A 100 1.72 -0.80 -6.84
C ASN A 100 1.69 -2.03 -5.92
N LEU A 101 2.28 -1.92 -4.72
CA LEU A 101 2.26 -2.95 -3.68
C LEU A 101 0.82 -3.31 -3.24
N ASN A 102 -0.10 -2.35 -3.28
CA ASN A 102 -1.53 -2.53 -3.01
C ASN A 102 -2.33 -3.05 -4.23
N SER A 103 -1.69 -3.30 -5.36
CA SER A 103 -2.32 -3.80 -6.59
C SER A 103 -1.77 -5.16 -7.06
N MET A 104 -0.76 -5.70 -6.36
CA MET A 104 -0.21 -7.02 -6.67
C MET A 104 -1.21 -8.15 -6.41
N ARG A 105 -1.06 -9.25 -7.14
CA ARG A 105 -1.98 -10.39 -7.12
C ARG A 105 -1.79 -11.32 -5.92
N ASN A 106 -0.57 -11.39 -5.40
CA ASN A 106 -0.16 -12.27 -4.30
C ASN A 106 0.95 -11.61 -3.48
N GLY A 107 1.29 -12.23 -2.35
CA GLY A 107 2.34 -11.74 -1.45
C GLY A 107 3.72 -11.79 -2.09
N ASP A 108 4.02 -12.82 -2.88
CA ASP A 108 5.31 -13.01 -3.52
C ASP A 108 5.65 -11.86 -4.49
N GLU A 109 4.74 -11.53 -5.42
CA GLU A 109 4.89 -10.37 -6.34
C GLU A 109 5.07 -9.05 -5.56
N ALA A 110 4.39 -8.88 -4.42
CA ALA A 110 4.53 -7.71 -3.56
C ALA A 110 5.89 -7.68 -2.83
N PHE A 111 6.42 -8.82 -2.39
CA PHE A 111 7.75 -8.92 -1.80
C PHE A 111 8.88 -8.77 -2.84
N GLU A 112 8.67 -9.22 -4.08
CA GLU A 112 9.61 -8.98 -5.19
C GLU A 112 9.72 -7.49 -5.52
N GLU A 113 8.60 -6.78 -5.64
CA GLU A 113 8.60 -5.32 -5.86
C GLU A 113 9.15 -4.57 -4.64
N LEU A 114 8.84 -5.00 -3.41
CA LEU A 114 9.45 -4.43 -2.20
C LEU A 114 10.99 -4.59 -2.23
N ASN A 115 11.50 -5.76 -2.63
CA ASN A 115 12.94 -6.02 -2.79
C ASN A 115 13.56 -5.32 -4.01
N ARG A 116 12.77 -4.97 -5.03
CA ARG A 116 13.20 -4.09 -6.11
C ARG A 116 13.36 -2.65 -5.60
N LEU A 117 12.36 -2.11 -4.91
CA LEU A 117 12.41 -0.78 -4.30
C LEU A 117 13.56 -0.65 -3.30
N ARG A 118 13.77 -1.67 -2.46
CA ARG A 118 14.90 -1.77 -1.53
C ARG A 118 16.26 -1.58 -2.21
N ARG A 119 16.48 -2.26 -3.34
CA ARG A 119 17.72 -2.15 -4.14
C ARG A 119 17.81 -0.83 -4.91
N GLU A 120 16.69 -0.30 -5.38
CA GLU A 120 16.63 0.96 -6.15
C GLU A 120 16.87 2.19 -5.27
N LEU A 121 16.44 2.16 -4.00
CA LEU A 121 16.55 3.28 -3.05
C LEU A 121 17.63 3.08 -1.98
N GLY A 122 18.29 1.92 -1.93
CA GLY A 122 19.33 1.61 -0.96
C GLY A 122 18.81 1.48 0.48
N TRP A 123 17.68 0.80 0.67
CA TRP A 123 17.12 0.56 2.01
C TRP A 123 17.85 -0.57 2.73
N GLU A 124 18.14 -0.36 4.01
CA GLU A 124 18.68 -1.38 4.91
C GLU A 124 17.60 -2.40 5.29
N GLU A 125 17.94 -3.70 5.33
CA GLU A 125 17.02 -4.76 5.77
C GLU A 125 16.64 -4.63 7.26
N GLU A 126 17.49 -3.96 8.05
CA GLU A 126 17.29 -3.70 9.48
C GLU A 126 16.48 -2.43 9.77
N ASP A 127 16.10 -1.63 8.74
CA ASP A 127 15.32 -0.41 8.96
C ASP A 127 13.90 -0.76 9.47
N ALA A 128 13.53 -0.18 10.62
CA ALA A 128 12.24 -0.43 11.25
C ALA A 128 11.04 -0.10 10.34
N ASN A 129 11.18 0.89 9.44
CA ASN A 129 10.15 1.24 8.46
C ASN A 129 10.03 0.20 7.34
N TYR A 130 11.16 -0.31 6.85
CA TYR A 130 11.18 -1.38 5.86
C TYR A 130 10.52 -2.64 6.44
N LEU A 131 10.88 -3.01 7.68
CA LEU A 131 10.30 -4.15 8.39
C LEU A 131 8.80 -3.95 8.69
N GLU A 132 8.37 -2.75 9.04
CA GLU A 132 6.94 -2.45 9.27
C GLU A 132 6.14 -2.54 7.95
N LEU A 133 6.66 -1.97 6.86
CA LEU A 133 6.05 -2.06 5.52
C LEU A 133 5.98 -3.51 5.02
N ALA A 134 7.03 -4.31 5.22
CA ALA A 134 7.05 -5.74 4.94
C ALA A 134 5.97 -6.50 5.74
N ASN A 135 5.77 -6.15 7.01
CA ASN A 135 4.71 -6.73 7.84
C ASN A 135 3.30 -6.33 7.36
N LEU A 136 3.09 -5.12 6.84
CA LEU A 136 1.82 -4.72 6.24
C LEU A 136 1.51 -5.56 4.98
N ILE A 137 2.49 -5.77 4.10
CA ILE A 137 2.35 -6.64 2.92
C ILE A 137 1.99 -8.07 3.35
N ARG A 138 2.71 -8.64 4.34
CA ARG A 138 2.39 -9.95 4.91
C ARG A 138 0.95 -10.03 5.43
N ARG A 139 0.48 -9.01 6.16
CA ARG A 139 -0.88 -8.94 6.72
C ARG A 139 -1.99 -8.80 5.70
N ARG A 140 -1.67 -8.35 4.47
CA ARG A 140 -2.64 -8.27 3.38
C ARG A 140 -2.79 -9.61 2.65
N TYR A 141 -1.67 -10.26 2.34
CA TYR A 141 -1.65 -11.41 1.44
C TYR A 141 -1.55 -12.78 2.13
N LEU A 142 -1.27 -12.80 3.44
CA LEU A 142 -1.01 -14.01 4.22
C LEU A 142 -1.75 -14.01 5.58
N GLY A 143 -2.84 -13.24 5.67
CA GLY A 143 -3.72 -13.11 6.86
C GLY A 143 -5.16 -13.52 6.57
#